data_AF-A0A959HMD0-F1
#
_entry.id   AF-A0A959HMD0-F1
#
_cell.length_a   1.000
_cell.length_b   1.000
_cell.length_c   1.000
_cell.angle_alpha   90.00
_cell.angle_beta   90.00
_cell.angle_gamma   90.00
#
_symmetry.space_group_name_H-M   'P 1'
#
loop_
_entity.id
_entity.type
_entity.pdbx_description
1 polymer ?
#
loop_
_entity_poly.entity_id
_entity_poly.type
_entity_poly.pdbx_seq_one_letter_code
_entity_poly.pdbx_strand_id
1 'polypeptide(L)'
;MNTHKRIFLPVFLLAMTWMVAQAQPGPRDRGERPPRQEMMSPDSVAQRQTQRLTKALDLTPEQQKKVERINLDAARDRMAMHDEMQKEQEKMREKMDQKRDAQDKALKEVLTEEQYQKFRDMHQKGPREGMHDRHSRSGKNFHQGKPGEREDNRPPKKGER
;
A
#
# COMPACT_ATOMS: atom_id res chain seq x y z
N MET A 1 27.40 22.94 -73.09
CA MET A 1 26.08 23.60 -73.17
C MET A 1 25.11 22.87 -72.28
N ASN A 2 24.53 23.63 -71.35
CA ASN A 2 23.45 23.34 -70.39
C ASN A 2 23.59 22.10 -69.49
N THR A 3 24.18 22.43 -68.35
CA THR A 3 24.43 21.68 -67.12
C THR A 3 23.20 21.08 -66.46
N HIS A 4 23.43 19.88 -65.92
CA HIS A 4 22.60 19.10 -65.01
C HIS A 4 21.86 19.94 -63.95
N LYS A 5 20.54 19.73 -63.86
CA LYS A 5 19.70 20.24 -62.77
C LYS A 5 20.10 19.51 -61.49
N ARG A 6 20.64 20.30 -60.56
CA ARG A 6 21.24 19.88 -59.30
C ARG A 6 20.16 19.34 -58.36
N ILE A 7 20.50 18.23 -57.72
CA ILE A 7 19.84 17.64 -56.56
C ILE A 7 19.69 18.75 -55.50
N PHE A 8 18.46 19.17 -55.24
CA PHE A 8 18.15 20.04 -54.10
C PHE A 8 17.83 19.14 -52.91
N LEU A 9 18.84 18.96 -52.07
CA LEU A 9 18.76 18.38 -50.74
C LEU A 9 18.59 19.55 -49.77
N PRO A 10 17.39 19.85 -49.25
CA PRO A 10 17.29 20.76 -48.12
C PRO A 10 17.71 19.98 -46.87
N VAL A 11 18.98 20.11 -46.50
CA VAL A 11 19.44 19.98 -45.12
C VAL A 11 18.70 21.06 -44.33
N PHE A 12 17.50 20.74 -43.87
CA PHE A 12 16.79 21.55 -42.89
C PHE A 12 17.41 21.25 -41.53
N LEU A 13 18.52 21.93 -41.25
CA LEU A 13 19.02 22.22 -39.91
C LEU A 13 17.95 23.06 -39.19
N LEU A 14 16.85 22.43 -38.80
CA LEU A 14 16.00 22.96 -37.74
C LEU A 14 16.64 22.48 -36.43
N ALA A 15 17.42 23.37 -35.82
CA ALA A 15 17.79 23.28 -34.42
C ALA A 15 16.50 23.38 -33.58
N MET A 16 15.76 22.27 -33.52
CA MET A 16 14.60 22.14 -32.65
C MET A 16 15.15 21.77 -31.28
N THR A 17 15.33 22.81 -30.47
CA THR A 17 15.57 22.78 -29.04
C THR A 17 14.64 21.77 -28.37
N TRP A 18 15.11 20.53 -28.20
CA TRP A 18 14.59 19.68 -27.14
C TRP A 18 15.17 20.23 -25.86
N MET A 19 14.45 21.21 -25.30
CA MET A 19 14.52 21.50 -23.88
C MET A 19 14.01 20.24 -23.19
N VAL A 20 14.92 19.28 -22.99
CA VAL A 20 14.68 18.21 -22.05
C VAL A 20 14.72 18.90 -20.70
N ALA A 21 13.57 19.40 -20.27
CA ALA A 21 13.24 19.47 -18.86
C ALA A 21 13.22 18.02 -18.36
N GLN A 22 14.42 17.41 -18.28
CA GLN A 22 14.70 16.39 -17.30
C GLN A 22 14.44 17.14 -16.00
N ALA A 23 13.22 17.02 -15.47
CA ALA A 23 13.05 17.05 -14.03
C ALA A 23 13.93 15.91 -13.53
N GLN A 24 15.22 16.18 -13.38
CA GLN A 24 16.08 15.37 -12.55
C GLN A 24 15.33 15.33 -11.22
N PRO A 25 14.96 14.15 -10.71
CA PRO A 25 14.48 14.09 -9.35
C PRO A 25 15.65 14.60 -8.50
N GLY A 26 15.56 15.87 -8.11
CA GLY A 26 16.47 16.49 -7.18
C GLY A 26 16.48 15.71 -5.87
N PRO A 27 17.39 16.06 -4.95
CA PRO A 27 17.47 15.45 -3.62
C PRO A 27 16.05 15.33 -3.06
N ARG A 28 15.65 14.10 -2.69
CA ARG A 28 14.28 13.76 -2.27
C ARG A 28 13.78 14.81 -1.28
N ASP A 29 13.03 15.76 -1.80
CA ASP A 29 12.37 16.77 -1.00
C ASP A 29 11.45 15.98 -0.07
N ARG A 30 11.65 16.12 1.24
CA ARG A 30 10.73 15.57 2.24
C ARG A 30 9.47 16.44 2.26
N GLY A 31 8.89 16.67 1.09
CA GLY A 31 7.58 17.26 0.93
C GLY A 31 6.56 16.37 1.62
N GLU A 32 5.60 17.02 2.27
CA GLU A 32 4.48 16.41 2.97
C GLU A 32 3.89 15.29 2.10
N ARG A 33 4.03 14.05 2.57
CA ARG A 33 3.41 12.93 1.88
C ARG A 33 1.90 13.17 1.93
N PRO A 34 1.19 13.04 0.80
CA PRO A 34 -0.26 13.19 0.79
C PRO A 34 -0.88 12.23 1.82
N PRO A 35 -1.97 12.63 2.50
CA PRO A 35 -2.63 11.80 3.50
C PRO A 35 -2.95 10.40 2.93
N ARG A 36 -2.88 9.37 3.78
CA ARG A 36 -3.04 7.96 3.35
C ARG A 36 -4.32 7.72 2.53
N GLN A 37 -5.37 8.48 2.81
CA GLN A 37 -6.66 8.36 2.12
C GLN A 37 -6.60 8.85 0.67
N GLU A 38 -5.91 9.96 0.41
CA GLU A 38 -5.63 10.43 -0.95
C GLU A 38 -4.70 9.46 -1.69
N MET A 39 -3.73 8.87 -0.99
CA MET A 39 -2.89 7.81 -1.54
C MET A 39 -3.68 6.54 -1.88
N MET A 40 -4.87 6.32 -1.31
CA MET A 40 -5.68 5.13 -1.58
C MET A 40 -6.88 5.39 -2.48
N SER A 41 -7.11 6.64 -2.90
CA SER A 41 -8.15 6.97 -3.90
C SER A 41 -7.97 6.16 -5.19
N PRO A 42 -9.06 5.70 -5.83
CA PRO A 42 -9.00 4.98 -7.10
C PRO A 42 -8.21 5.74 -8.18
N ASP A 43 -8.38 7.06 -8.26
CA ASP A 43 -7.68 7.90 -9.24
C ASP A 43 -6.17 7.92 -8.99
N SER A 44 -5.74 8.08 -7.72
CA SER A 44 -4.31 8.12 -7.40
C SER A 44 -3.65 6.75 -7.58
N VAL A 45 -4.39 5.66 -7.32
CA VAL A 45 -3.95 4.29 -7.60
C VAL A 45 -3.81 4.08 -9.11
N ALA A 46 -4.81 4.46 -9.90
CA ALA A 46 -4.83 4.30 -11.34
C ALA A 46 -3.70 5.08 -12.01
N GLN A 47 -3.47 6.32 -11.61
CA GLN A 47 -2.36 7.15 -12.11
C GLN A 47 -1.01 6.52 -11.81
N ARG A 48 -0.77 6.07 -10.58
CA ARG A 48 0.51 5.43 -10.22
C ARG A 48 0.73 4.11 -10.96
N GLN A 49 -0.31 3.30 -11.16
CA GLN A 49 -0.21 2.08 -11.95
C GLN A 49 0.11 2.40 -13.40
N THR A 50 -0.57 3.37 -13.99
CA THR A 50 -0.32 3.83 -15.35
C THR A 50 1.12 4.33 -15.51
N GLN A 51 1.60 5.19 -14.60
CA GLN A 51 2.98 5.68 -14.64
C GLN A 51 4.02 4.55 -14.56
N ARG A 52 3.76 3.50 -13.77
CA ARG A 52 4.65 2.33 -13.70
C ARG A 52 4.65 1.56 -15.01
N LEU A 53 3.48 1.33 -15.60
CA LEU A 53 3.36 0.63 -16.88
C LEU A 53 3.96 1.44 -18.03
N THR A 54 3.75 2.75 -18.04
CA THR A 54 4.39 3.66 -19.00
C THR A 54 5.90 3.52 -18.98
N LYS A 55 6.51 3.52 -17.79
CA LYS A 55 7.97 3.42 -17.65
C LYS A 55 8.51 2.02 -17.99
N ALA A 56 7.72 0.98 -17.75
CA ALA A 56 8.16 -0.39 -17.98
C ALA A 56 7.98 -0.83 -19.44
N LEU A 57 7.03 -0.22 -20.16
CA LEU A 57 6.59 -0.67 -21.49
C LEU A 57 6.70 0.43 -22.55
N ASP A 58 7.26 1.60 -22.20
CA ASP A 58 7.41 2.78 -23.05
C ASP A 58 6.10 3.18 -23.76
N LEU A 59 5.00 3.23 -23.00
CA LEU A 59 3.66 3.48 -23.56
C LEU A 59 3.56 4.85 -24.23
N THR A 60 2.98 4.88 -25.42
CA THR A 60 2.64 6.14 -26.13
C THR A 60 1.55 6.92 -25.38
N PRO A 61 1.42 8.25 -25.58
CA PRO A 61 0.39 9.05 -24.89
C PRO A 61 -1.04 8.54 -25.08
N GLU A 62 -1.35 7.97 -26.24
CA GLU A 62 -2.67 7.38 -26.51
C GLU A 62 -2.89 6.07 -25.72
N GLN A 63 -1.86 5.23 -25.64
CA GLN A 63 -1.91 4.01 -24.83
C GLN A 63 -2.03 4.35 -23.34
N GLN A 64 -1.32 5.36 -22.86
CA GLN A 64 -1.39 5.81 -21.46
C GLN A 64 -2.82 6.18 -21.05
N LYS A 65 -3.53 6.97 -21.88
CA LYS A 65 -4.93 7.33 -21.61
C LYS A 65 -5.86 6.12 -21.53
N LYS A 66 -5.66 5.14 -22.43
CA LYS A 66 -6.46 3.90 -22.42
C LYS A 66 -6.16 3.05 -21.19
N VAL A 67 -4.88 2.91 -20.83
CA VAL A 67 -4.42 2.16 -19.65
C VAL A 67 -4.87 2.83 -18.35
N GLU A 68 -4.86 4.16 -18.28
CA GLU A 68 -5.35 4.91 -17.13
C GLU A 68 -6.83 4.64 -16.87
N ARG A 69 -7.66 4.65 -17.92
CA ARG A 69 -9.08 4.30 -17.81
C ARG A 69 -9.27 2.87 -17.29
N ILE A 70 -8.55 1.90 -17.87
CA ILE A 70 -8.61 0.50 -17.42
C ILE A 70 -8.22 0.37 -15.95
N ASN A 71 -7.14 1.04 -15.54
CA ASN A 71 -6.67 1.00 -14.16
C ASN A 71 -7.62 1.70 -13.19
N LEU A 72 -8.32 2.75 -13.63
CA LEU A 72 -9.33 3.44 -12.84
C LEU A 72 -10.54 2.56 -12.58
N ASP A 73 -11.08 1.94 -13.63
CA ASP A 73 -12.22 1.02 -13.50
C ASP A 73 -11.84 -0.14 -12.56
N ALA A 74 -10.67 -0.76 -12.79
CA ALA A 74 -10.18 -1.82 -11.92
C ALA A 74 -9.93 -1.36 -10.46
N ALA A 75 -9.53 -0.11 -10.24
CA ALA A 75 -9.34 0.43 -8.89
C ALA A 75 -10.68 0.67 -8.18
N ARG A 76 -11.69 1.13 -8.91
CA ARG A 76 -13.06 1.30 -8.38
C ARG A 76 -13.68 -0.04 -8.02
N ASP A 77 -13.55 -1.04 -8.89
CA ASP A 77 -14.07 -2.38 -8.62
C ASP A 77 -13.44 -3.00 -7.36
N ARG A 78 -12.12 -2.85 -7.20
CA ARG A 78 -11.43 -3.31 -5.99
C ARG A 78 -11.92 -2.59 -4.73
N MET A 79 -12.20 -1.29 -4.80
CA MET A 79 -12.73 -0.53 -3.67
C MET A 79 -14.15 -1.00 -3.31
N ALA A 80 -15.01 -1.21 -4.31
CA ALA A 80 -16.35 -1.73 -4.10
C ALA A 80 -16.33 -3.13 -3.45
N MET A 81 -15.50 -4.05 -3.95
CA MET A 81 -15.33 -5.39 -3.38
C MET A 81 -14.83 -5.33 -1.92
N HIS A 82 -13.90 -4.42 -1.62
CA HIS A 82 -13.44 -4.21 -0.26
C HIS A 82 -14.58 -3.78 0.66
N ASP A 83 -15.38 -2.80 0.24
CA ASP A 83 -16.49 -2.28 1.04
C ASP A 83 -17.59 -3.34 1.27
N GLU A 84 -17.87 -4.18 0.26
CA GLU A 84 -18.76 -5.33 0.40
C GLU A 84 -18.23 -6.34 1.42
N MET A 85 -16.94 -6.66 1.33
CA MET A 85 -16.30 -7.58 2.28
C MET A 85 -16.31 -7.02 3.70
N GLN A 86 -16.11 -5.73 3.89
CA GLN A 86 -16.20 -5.10 5.22
C GLN A 86 -17.61 -5.24 5.80
N LYS A 87 -18.65 -4.97 5.01
CA LYS A 87 -20.05 -5.15 5.42
C LYS A 87 -20.36 -6.61 5.78
N GLU A 88 -19.84 -7.56 5.02
CA GLU A 88 -20.00 -8.99 5.33
C GLU A 88 -19.29 -9.36 6.64
N GLN A 89 -18.06 -8.86 6.83
CA GLN A 89 -17.32 -9.07 8.08
C GLN A 89 -18.06 -8.48 9.29
N GLU A 90 -18.66 -7.32 9.17
CA GLU A 90 -19.49 -6.71 10.22
C GLU A 90 -20.69 -7.60 10.58
N LYS A 91 -21.43 -8.07 9.57
CA LYS A 91 -22.54 -9.02 9.78
C LYS A 91 -22.09 -10.32 10.44
N MET A 92 -20.92 -10.82 10.05
CA MET A 92 -20.36 -12.03 10.65
C MET A 92 -19.92 -11.80 12.10
N ARG A 93 -19.37 -10.63 12.42
CA ARG A 93 -19.06 -10.24 13.81
C ARG A 93 -20.32 -10.21 14.66
N GLU A 94 -21.37 -9.54 14.19
CA GLU A 94 -22.64 -9.46 14.90
C GLU A 94 -23.23 -10.85 15.18
N LYS A 95 -23.27 -11.73 14.17
CA LYS A 95 -23.73 -13.13 14.35
C LYS A 95 -22.90 -13.90 15.37
N MET A 96 -21.59 -13.68 15.39
CA MET A 96 -20.71 -14.33 16.35
C MET A 96 -20.92 -13.81 17.77
N ASP A 97 -21.16 -12.51 17.92
CA ASP A 97 -21.44 -11.91 19.22
C ASP A 97 -22.80 -12.38 19.76
N GLN A 98 -23.84 -12.46 18.92
CA GLN A 98 -25.13 -13.06 19.32
C GLN A 98 -24.98 -14.52 19.77
N LYS A 99 -24.17 -15.32 19.07
CA LYS A 99 -23.88 -16.71 19.47
C LYS A 99 -23.14 -16.78 20.80
N ARG A 100 -22.18 -15.89 21.03
CA ARG A 100 -21.45 -15.80 22.30
C ARG A 100 -22.39 -15.45 23.44
N ASP A 101 -23.28 -14.48 23.26
CA ASP A 101 -24.24 -14.08 24.28
C ASP A 101 -25.24 -15.20 24.60
N ALA A 102 -25.72 -15.92 23.59
CA ALA A 102 -26.60 -17.08 23.79
C ALA A 102 -25.89 -18.21 24.56
N GLN A 103 -24.64 -18.50 24.19
CA GLN A 103 -23.82 -19.49 24.87
C GLN A 103 -23.55 -19.07 26.33
N ASP A 104 -23.24 -17.80 26.55
CA ASP A 104 -22.96 -17.23 27.86
C ASP A 104 -24.16 -17.36 28.81
N LYS A 105 -25.37 -17.06 28.32
CA LYS A 105 -26.62 -17.27 29.06
C LYS A 105 -26.83 -18.74 29.41
N ALA A 106 -26.70 -19.64 28.43
CA ALA A 106 -26.87 -21.07 28.65
C ALA A 106 -25.85 -21.63 29.67
N LEU A 107 -24.62 -21.13 29.64
CA LEU A 107 -23.59 -21.52 30.62
C LEU A 107 -23.90 -21.00 32.02
N LYS A 108 -24.44 -19.78 32.15
CA LYS A 108 -24.84 -19.22 33.44
C LYS A 108 -25.95 -20.01 34.11
N GLU A 109 -26.82 -20.67 33.35
CA GLU A 109 -27.89 -21.53 33.87
C GLU A 109 -27.38 -22.87 34.42
N VAL A 110 -26.25 -23.37 33.89
CA VAL A 110 -25.73 -24.71 34.24
C VAL A 110 -24.57 -24.64 35.24
N LEU A 111 -23.81 -23.54 35.24
CA LEU A 111 -22.66 -23.36 36.12
C LEU A 111 -23.04 -22.67 37.42
N THR A 112 -22.32 -22.99 38.50
CA THR A 112 -22.37 -22.16 39.71
C THR A 112 -21.70 -20.81 39.46
N GLU A 113 -22.01 -19.79 40.28
CA GLU A 113 -21.44 -18.45 40.12
C GLU A 113 -19.90 -18.47 40.11
N GLU A 114 -19.28 -19.23 41.03
CA GLU A 114 -17.81 -19.38 41.08
C GLU A 114 -17.23 -20.03 39.82
N GLN A 115 -17.91 -21.05 39.28
CA GLN A 115 -17.50 -21.73 38.04
C GLN A 115 -17.64 -20.82 36.83
N TYR A 116 -18.71 -20.02 36.77
CA TYR A 116 -18.97 -19.07 35.71
C TYR A 116 -17.95 -17.91 35.71
N GLN A 117 -17.60 -17.36 36.88
CA GLN A 117 -16.55 -16.34 36.99
C GLN A 117 -15.20 -16.87 36.50
N LYS A 118 -14.82 -18.10 36.92
CA LYS A 118 -13.60 -18.75 36.42
C LYS A 118 -13.62 -18.96 34.89
N PHE A 119 -14.78 -19.32 34.33
CA PHE A 119 -14.97 -19.45 32.88
C PHE A 119 -14.76 -18.11 32.15
N ARG A 120 -15.35 -17.02 32.65
CA ARG A 120 -15.19 -15.68 32.06
C ARG A 120 -13.74 -15.18 32.10
N ASP A 121 -13.04 -15.43 33.19
CA ASP A 121 -11.61 -15.06 33.32
C ASP A 121 -10.71 -15.80 32.33
N MET A 122 -11.01 -17.07 32.04
CA MET A 122 -10.31 -17.83 31.00
C MET A 122 -10.61 -17.29 29.60
N HIS A 123 -11.85 -16.86 29.33
CA HIS A 123 -12.27 -16.35 28.03
C HIS A 123 -11.86 -14.90 27.73
N GLN A 124 -11.79 -14.02 28.74
CA GLN A 124 -11.30 -12.65 28.57
C GLN A 124 -9.80 -12.59 28.25
N LYS A 125 -9.03 -13.57 28.73
CA LYS A 125 -7.57 -13.71 28.48
C LYS A 125 -7.24 -14.40 27.15
N GLY A 126 -8.16 -14.40 26.17
CA GLY A 126 -7.94 -15.00 24.85
C GLY A 126 -6.69 -14.47 24.13
N PRO A 127 -6.26 -15.09 22.99
CA PRO A 127 -4.87 -15.13 22.48
C PRO A 127 -4.18 -13.83 22.04
N ARG A 128 -4.62 -12.66 22.52
CA ARG A 128 -4.08 -11.33 22.19
C ARG A 128 -2.60 -11.17 22.56
N GLU A 129 -2.06 -11.95 23.49
CA GLU A 129 -0.64 -11.86 23.89
C GLU A 129 0.34 -12.57 22.94
N GLY A 130 -0.11 -13.47 22.06
CA GLY A 130 0.81 -14.26 21.20
C GLY A 130 1.05 -13.73 19.78
N MET A 131 0.28 -12.72 19.34
CA MET A 131 0.24 -12.29 17.94
C MET A 131 1.15 -11.09 17.62
N HIS A 132 1.54 -10.29 18.63
CA HIS A 132 2.40 -9.12 18.43
C HIS A 132 3.86 -9.48 18.08
N ASP A 133 4.34 -10.66 18.46
CA ASP A 133 5.75 -11.04 18.25
C ASP A 133 6.06 -11.71 16.91
N ARG A 134 5.03 -12.22 16.20
CA ARG A 134 5.26 -12.91 14.91
C ARG A 134 5.45 -11.95 13.73
N HIS A 135 4.89 -10.75 13.77
CA HIS A 135 5.10 -9.74 12.72
C HIS A 135 6.48 -9.06 12.80
N SER A 136 7.13 -9.06 13.96
CA SER A 136 8.46 -8.46 14.13
C SER A 136 9.63 -9.37 13.71
N ARG A 137 9.40 -10.68 13.55
CA ARG A 137 10.43 -11.66 13.13
C ARG A 137 10.44 -11.98 11.64
N SER A 138 9.33 -11.77 10.91
CA SER A 138 9.26 -12.10 9.47
C SER A 138 9.82 -11.03 8.53
N GLY A 139 10.27 -9.87 9.04
CA GLY A 139 10.83 -8.77 8.25
C GLY A 139 12.35 -8.66 8.25
N LYS A 140 13.08 -9.56 8.92
CA LYS A 140 14.55 -9.48 9.09
C LYS A 140 15.25 -10.75 8.65
N ASN A 141 15.06 -11.22 7.41
CA ASN A 141 15.93 -12.29 6.88
C ASN A 141 16.03 -12.37 5.33
N PHE A 142 16.08 -11.22 4.65
CA PHE A 142 16.59 -11.16 3.27
C PHE A 142 17.44 -9.91 3.08
N HIS A 143 18.66 -9.94 3.62
CA HIS A 143 19.83 -9.21 3.10
C HIS A 143 21.06 -9.96 3.57
N GLN A 144 21.59 -10.85 2.72
CA GLN A 144 22.96 -11.30 2.84
C GLN A 144 23.87 -10.09 2.59
N GLY A 145 24.68 -9.71 3.58
CA GLY A 145 25.63 -8.61 3.46
C GLY A 145 26.42 -8.41 4.76
N LYS A 146 27.55 -9.12 4.86
CA LYS A 146 28.77 -8.97 5.70
C LYS A 146 28.64 -8.48 7.17
N PRO A 147 29.26 -9.18 8.15
CA PRO A 147 29.37 -8.70 9.53
C PRO A 147 30.56 -7.74 9.65
N GLY A 148 30.29 -6.48 9.99
CA GLY A 148 31.30 -5.48 10.32
C GLY A 148 30.64 -4.16 10.69
N GLU A 149 30.91 -3.71 11.91
CA GLU A 149 30.68 -2.33 12.38
C GLU A 149 29.21 -1.90 12.57
N ARG A 150 28.67 -2.22 13.75
CA ARG A 150 27.65 -1.36 14.37
C ARG A 150 28.27 -0.70 15.59
N GLU A 151 28.92 0.42 15.31
CA GLU A 151 29.37 1.38 16.29
C GLU A 151 28.15 1.88 17.11
N ASP A 152 28.34 1.90 18.41
CA ASP A 152 27.36 2.22 19.43
C ASP A 152 26.97 3.70 19.35
N ASN A 153 25.78 3.98 18.83
CA ASN A 153 25.15 5.30 18.92
C ASN A 153 23.66 5.15 19.23
N ARG A 154 23.36 4.64 20.43
CA ARG A 154 22.01 4.75 21.01
C ARG A 154 21.94 6.04 21.84
N PRO A 155 21.09 7.02 21.49
CA PRO A 155 20.91 8.22 22.31
C PRO A 155 20.28 7.85 23.66
N PRO A 156 20.65 8.52 24.76
CA PRO A 156 20.16 8.20 26.10
C PRO A 156 18.65 8.44 26.20
N LYS A 157 17.96 7.50 26.88
CA LYS A 157 16.53 7.63 27.17
C LYS A 157 16.32 8.82 28.11
N LYS A 158 15.49 9.76 27.67
CA LYS A 158 15.06 10.94 28.44
C LYS A 158 14.04 10.46 29.49
N GLY A 159 14.31 10.60 30.78
CA GLY A 159 13.26 10.47 31.80
C GLY A 159 13.57 9.98 33.22
N GLU A 160 14.80 10.00 33.72
CA GLU A 160 15.05 9.84 35.16
C GLU A 160 15.51 11.17 35.78
N ARG A 161 14.54 11.92 36.32
CA ARG A 161 14.65 12.76 37.52
C ARG A 161 13.28 12.90 38.14
#